data_AF-A0A645I155-F1
#
_entry.id   AF-A0A645I155-F1
#
_cell.length_a   1.000
_cell.length_b   1.000
_cell.length_c   1.000
_cell.angle_alpha   90.00
_cell.angle_beta   90.00
_cell.angle_gamma   90.00
#
_symmetry.space_group_name_H-M   'P 1'
#
loop_
_entity.id
_entity.type
_entity.pdbx_description
1 polymer ?
#
loop_
_entity_poly.entity_id
_entity_poly.type
_entity_poly.pdbx_seq_one_letter_code
_entity_poly.pdbx_strand_id
1 'polypeptide(L)'
;MVLVTPYRDVFDLYNAIIPIFNSPLGWFITDNINTKEYAKSVSEPTMIITSDSDGTLDRSISYSLVDYFSDARVTEFQGIIHSGYLKDEGVISTIKGFCD
;
A
#
# COMPACT_ATOMS: atom_id res chain seq x y z
N MET A 1 -8.85 -10.11 -2.19
CA MET A 1 -7.88 -9.67 -1.15
C MET A 1 -8.03 -8.18 -0.89
N VAL A 2 -7.84 -7.71 0.35
CA VAL A 2 -7.87 -6.27 0.68
C VAL A 2 -6.52 -5.87 1.28
N LEU A 3 -5.89 -4.83 0.72
CA LEU A 3 -4.65 -4.24 1.21
C LEU A 3 -4.93 -2.81 1.68
N VAL A 4 -4.56 -2.48 2.91
CA VAL A 4 -4.73 -1.13 3.46
C VAL A 4 -3.36 -0.49 3.55
N THR A 5 -3.17 0.61 2.82
CA THR A 5 -1.91 1.37 2.73
C THR A 5 -0.68 0.47 2.52
N PRO A 6 -0.65 -0.39 1.48
CA PRO A 6 0.47 -1.29 1.23
C PRO A 6 1.70 -0.53 0.68
N TYR A 7 2.86 -1.15 0.86
CA TYR A 7 4.13 -0.71 0.30
C TYR A 7 4.64 -1.69 -0.77
N ARG A 8 5.48 -1.22 -1.70
CA ARG A 8 5.97 -2.05 -2.82
C ARG A 8 7.13 -2.94 -2.42
N ASP A 9 7.97 -2.43 -1.53
CA ASP A 9 9.14 -3.11 -0.99
C ASP A 9 9.60 -2.40 0.28
N VAL A 10 10.60 -2.99 0.94
CA VAL A 10 11.14 -2.48 2.19
C VAL A 10 11.74 -1.06 2.05
N PHE A 11 12.15 -0.63 0.85
CA PHE A 11 12.68 0.72 0.64
C PHE A 11 11.63 1.78 0.89
N ASP A 12 10.37 1.53 0.49
CA ASP A 12 9.26 2.46 0.73
C ASP A 12 9.07 2.69 2.24
N LEU A 13 9.16 1.64 3.07
CA LEU A 13 9.05 1.76 4.53
C LEU A 13 10.20 2.57 5.14
N TYR A 14 11.44 2.30 4.75
CA TYR A 14 12.58 3.03 5.30
C TYR A 14 12.60 4.49 4.84
N ASN A 15 12.26 4.75 3.58
CA ASN A 15 12.19 6.10 3.04
C ASN A 15 11.07 6.94 3.68
N ALA A 16 10.00 6.31 4.16
CA ALA A 16 8.97 6.99 4.95
C ALA A 16 9.51 7.52 6.30
N ILE A 17 10.49 6.84 6.90
CA ILE A 17 11.12 7.26 8.16
C ILE A 17 12.27 8.24 7.89
N ILE A 18 13.17 7.88 6.96
CA ILE A 18 14.33 8.68 6.58
C ILE A 18 14.54 8.53 5.06
N PRO A 19 14.29 9.58 4.24
CA PRO A 19 14.27 9.49 2.77
C PRO A 19 15.68 9.50 2.15
N ILE A 20 16.59 8.65 2.65
CA ILE A 20 18.00 8.58 2.25
C ILE A 20 18.36 7.26 1.56
N PHE A 21 17.45 6.28 1.54
CA PHE A 21 17.73 4.94 1.01
C PHE A 21 17.60 4.84 -0.51
N ASN A 22 17.67 5.97 -1.21
CA ASN A 22 17.63 6.09 -2.67
C ASN A 22 19.03 5.86 -3.29
N SER A 23 19.63 4.69 -3.07
CA SER A 23 20.96 4.24 -3.59
C SER A 23 22.17 5.12 -3.18
N PRO A 24 23.41 4.63 -2.96
CA PRO A 24 23.92 3.26 -2.68
C PRO A 24 23.52 2.73 -1.28
N LEU A 25 22.92 3.58 -0.43
CA LEU A 25 22.55 3.22 0.94
C LEU A 25 21.47 2.12 0.99
N GLY A 26 20.69 1.97 -0.08
CA GLY A 26 19.72 0.89 -0.20
C GLY A 26 20.34 -0.52 -0.14
N TRP A 27 21.62 -0.69 -0.52
CA TRP A 27 22.26 -2.02 -0.46
C TRP A 27 22.45 -2.55 0.96
N PHE A 28 22.34 -1.70 1.98
CA PHE A 28 22.43 -2.13 3.37
C PHE A 28 21.11 -2.70 3.91
N ILE A 29 20.01 -2.58 3.16
CA ILE A 29 18.74 -3.23 3.50
C ILE A 29 18.82 -4.67 3.02
N THR A 30 18.98 -5.60 3.96
CA THR A 30 19.11 -7.05 3.69
C THR A 30 17.77 -7.79 3.64
N ASP A 31 16.68 -7.11 4.03
CA ASP A 31 15.33 -7.66 3.95
C ASP A 31 14.85 -7.68 2.49
N ASN A 32 14.18 -8.76 2.10
CA ASN A 32 13.82 -9.07 0.72
C ASN A 32 12.31 -9.00 0.45
N ILE A 33 11.51 -8.42 1.35
CA ILE A 33 10.08 -8.23 1.09
C ILE A 33 9.92 -7.35 -0.16
N ASN A 34 9.37 -7.97 -1.20
CA ASN A 34 9.14 -7.35 -2.49
C ASN A 34 7.70 -7.64 -2.92
N THR A 35 6.78 -6.84 -2.38
CA THR A 35 5.33 -6.95 -2.64
C THR A 35 5.02 -6.91 -4.12
N LYS A 36 5.78 -6.16 -4.93
CA LYS A 36 5.60 -6.11 -6.39
C LYS A 36 5.76 -7.47 -7.06
N GLU A 37 6.74 -8.26 -6.66
CA GLU A 37 6.93 -9.60 -7.23
C GLU A 37 5.85 -10.57 -6.74
N TYR A 38 5.44 -10.47 -5.47
CA TYR A 38 4.32 -11.27 -4.96
C TYR A 38 2.99 -10.93 -5.63
N ALA A 39 2.72 -9.64 -5.87
CA ALA A 39 1.50 -9.15 -6.51
C ALA A 39 1.25 -9.81 -7.87
N LYS A 40 2.31 -10.08 -8.66
CA LYS A 40 2.21 -10.75 -9.96
C LYS A 40 1.67 -12.18 -9.89
N SER A 41 1.83 -12.85 -8.74
CA SER A 41 1.32 -14.21 -8.52
C SER A 41 -0.11 -14.25 -7.99
N VAL A 42 -0.69 -13.11 -7.62
CA VAL A 42 -2.05 -13.03 -7.10
C VAL A 42 -3.04 -13.06 -8.26
N SER A 43 -4.01 -13.96 -8.16
CA SER A 43 -5.04 -14.17 -9.18
C SER A 43 -6.42 -13.69 -8.75
N GLU A 44 -6.58 -13.41 -7.45
CA GLU A 44 -7.82 -12.99 -6.83
C GLU A 44 -8.03 -11.48 -7.00
N PRO A 45 -9.29 -11.02 -7.19
CA PRO A 45 -9.61 -9.61 -7.20
C PRO A 45 -9.07 -8.91 -5.96
N THR A 46 -8.34 -7.82 -6.16
CA THR A 46 -7.63 -7.12 -5.09
C THR A 46 -8.07 -5.67 -4.99
N MET A 47 -8.38 -5.23 -3.77
CA MET A 47 -8.66 -3.82 -3.48
C MET A 47 -7.53 -3.25 -2.64
N ILE A 48 -6.92 -2.18 -3.13
CA ILE A 48 -5.90 -1.40 -2.42
C ILE A 48 -6.57 -0.14 -1.88
N ILE A 49 -6.50 0.08 -0.58
CA ILE A 49 -7.05 1.26 0.10
C ILE A 49 -5.91 2.23 0.41
N THR A 50 -6.09 3.50 0.08
CA THR A 50 -5.14 4.57 0.39
C THR A 50 -5.85 5.88 0.74
N SER A 51 -5.11 6.92 1.11
CA SER A 51 -5.64 8.22 1.53
C SER A 51 -4.66 9.34 1.19
N ASP A 52 -5.20 10.51 0.86
CA ASP A 52 -4.41 11.73 0.62
C ASP A 52 -3.74 12.29 1.89
N SER A 53 -4.21 11.87 3.06
CA SER A 53 -3.79 12.37 4.37
C SER A 53 -2.96 11.34 5.15
N ASP A 54 -2.59 10.22 4.52
CA ASP A 54 -1.65 9.26 5.08
C ASP A 54 -0.22 9.80 4.99
N GLY A 55 0.25 10.39 6.10
CA GLY A 55 1.63 10.88 6.20
C GLY A 55 2.68 9.79 6.46
N THR A 56 2.29 8.53 6.60
CA THR A 56 3.21 7.41 6.80
C THR A 56 3.58 6.76 5.49
N LEU A 57 2.62 6.52 4.59
CA LEU A 57 2.88 5.99 3.26
C LEU A 57 2.13 6.81 2.22
N ASP A 58 2.89 7.42 1.31
CA ASP A 58 2.33 8.24 0.25
C ASP A 58 1.45 7.42 -0.70
N ARG A 59 0.28 7.94 -1.04
CA ARG A 59 -0.70 7.29 -1.93
C ARG A 59 -0.12 6.85 -3.28
N SER A 60 0.90 7.53 -3.79
CA SER A 60 1.58 7.17 -5.05
C SER A 60 2.18 5.76 -5.01
N ILE A 61 2.54 5.26 -3.82
CA ILE A 61 3.02 3.90 -3.62
C ILE A 61 1.91 2.90 -3.94
N SER A 62 0.69 3.15 -3.43
CA SER A 62 -0.49 2.32 -3.69
C SER A 62 -0.88 2.33 -5.17
N TYR A 63 -0.87 3.51 -5.80
CA TYR A 63 -1.10 3.62 -7.25
C TYR A 63 -0.03 2.93 -8.07
N SER A 64 1.24 2.99 -7.67
CA SER A 64 2.30 2.28 -8.37
C SER A 64 2.22 0.76 -8.17
N LEU A 65 1.73 0.29 -7.01
CA LEU A 65 1.64 -1.14 -6.72
C LEU A 65 0.50 -1.82 -7.48
N VAL A 66 -0.60 -1.11 -7.77
CA VAL A 66 -1.77 -1.70 -8.45
C VAL A 66 -1.40 -2.31 -9.81
N ASP A 67 -0.44 -1.71 -10.52
CA ASP A 67 0.01 -2.15 -11.85
C ASP A 67 0.70 -3.52 -11.85
N TYR A 68 1.07 -4.04 -10.68
CA TYR A 68 1.70 -5.36 -10.54
C TYR A 68 0.70 -6.49 -10.30
N PHE A 69 -0.56 -6.17 -10.02
CA PHE A 69 -1.63 -7.15 -9.87
C PHE A 69 -2.29 -7.43 -11.22
N SER A 70 -2.79 -8.66 -11.38
CA SER A 70 -3.57 -9.05 -12.56
C SER A 70 -4.99 -8.47 -12.58
N ASP A 71 -5.61 -8.37 -11.40
CA ASP A 71 -6.92 -7.75 -11.16
C ASP A 71 -6.91 -6.99 -9.84
N ALA A 72 -6.65 -5.68 -9.91
CA ALA A 72 -6.71 -4.82 -8.75
C ALA A 72 -7.23 -3.41 -9.05
N ARG A 73 -7.76 -2.76 -8.01
CA ARG A 73 -8.18 -1.35 -8.04
C ARG A 73 -7.73 -0.62 -6.79
N VAL A 74 -7.44 0.67 -6.96
CA VAL A 74 -7.18 1.58 -5.83
C VAL A 74 -8.47 2.30 -5.44
N THR A 75 -8.79 2.25 -4.16
CA THR A 75 -9.84 3.05 -3.52
C THR A 75 -9.17 4.09 -2.63
N GLU A 76 -9.18 5.34 -3.07
CA GLU A 76 -8.62 6.46 -2.30
C GLU A 76 -9.71 7.13 -1.44
N PHE A 77 -9.37 7.35 -0.17
CA PHE A 77 -10.15 8.15 0.77
C PHE A 77 -9.53 9.53 0.96
N GLN A 78 -10.28 10.47 1.53
CA GLN A 78 -9.79 11.82 1.83
C GLN A 78 -9.78 12.03 3.35
N GLY A 79 -8.75 12.67 3.88
CA GLY A 79 -8.68 13.06 5.29
C GLY A 79 -8.35 11.93 6.27
N ILE A 80 -8.08 10.71 5.81
CA ILE A 80 -7.78 9.57 6.68
C ILE A 80 -6.27 9.49 6.93
N ILE A 81 -5.87 9.59 8.20
CA ILE A 81 -4.48 9.35 8.63
C ILE A 81 -4.22 7.84 8.74
N HIS A 82 -2.95 7.43 8.72
CA HIS A 82 -2.53 6.02 8.73
C HIS A 82 -3.22 5.15 9.82
N SER A 83 -3.32 5.66 11.05
CA SER A 83 -3.93 4.93 12.17
C SER A 83 -5.47 4.98 12.18
N GLY A 84 -6.08 5.67 11.21
CA GLY A 84 -7.50 5.93 11.10
C GLY A 84 -8.27 4.95 10.21
N TYR A 85 -7.61 4.25 9.27
CA TYR A 85 -8.32 3.41 8.29
C TYR A 85 -9.27 2.39 8.92
N LEU A 86 -8.86 1.67 9.96
CA LEU A 86 -9.69 0.65 10.61
C LEU A 86 -10.62 1.21 11.70
N LYS A 87 -10.74 2.54 11.78
CA LYS A 87 -11.68 3.25 12.67
C LYS A 87 -12.73 4.04 11.88
N ASP A 88 -12.45 4.31 10.61
CA ASP A 88 -13.36 5.01 9.73
C ASP A 88 -14.49 4.07 9.26
N GLU A 89 -15.74 4.46 9.48
CA GLU A 89 -16.90 3.65 9.12
C GLU A 89 -17.02 3.48 7.59
N GLY A 90 -16.62 4.49 6.82
CA GLY A 90 -16.63 4.44 5.35
C GLY A 90 -15.65 3.42 4.80
N VAL A 91 -14.44 3.38 5.35
CA VAL A 91 -13.43 2.35 5.03
C VAL A 91 -13.95 0.97 5.40
N ILE A 92 -14.46 0.78 6.62
CA ILE A 92 -14.99 -0.52 7.08
C ILE A 92 -16.15 -0.99 6.21
N SER A 93 -17.08 -0.10 5.87
CA SER A 93 -18.21 -0.40 4.99
C SER A 93 -17.75 -0.82 3.59
N THR A 94 -16.75 -0.12 3.05
CA THR A 94 -16.16 -0.42 1.74
C THR A 94 -15.48 -1.80 1.73
N ILE A 95 -14.76 -2.14 2.82
CA ILE A 95 -14.13 -3.46 2.96
C ILE A 95 -15.19 -4.56 2.97
N LYS A 96 -16.27 -4.38 3.76
CA LYS A 96 -17.37 -5.37 3.83
C LYS A 96 -18.01 -5.58 2.46
N GLY A 97 -18.37 -4.51 1.77
CA GLY A 97 -19.00 -4.60 0.45
C GLY A 97 -18.10 -5.15 -0.67
N PHE A 98 -16.78 -5.28 -0.44
CA PHE A 98 -15.89 -5.96 -1.37
C PHE A 98 -15.73 -7.46 -1.06
N CYS A 99 -15.98 -7.86 0.19
CA CYS A 99 -15.87 -9.25 0.64
C CYS A 99 -17.18 -10.03 0.47
N ASP A 100 -18.32 -9.33 0.40
CA ASP A 100 -19.65 -9.89 0.13
C ASP A 100 -19.85 -10.19 -1.37
#